data_AF-A0A8X7S205-F1
#
_entry.id   AF-A0A8X7S205-F1
#
_cell.length_a   1.000
_cell.length_b   1.000
_cell.length_c   1.000
_cell.angle_alpha   90.00
_cell.angle_beta   90.00
_cell.angle_gamma   90.00
#
_symmetry.space_group_name_H-M   'P 1'
#
loop_
_entity.id
_entity.type
_entity.pdbx_description
1 polymer ?
#
loop_
_entity_poly.entity_id
_entity_poly.type
_entity_poly.pdbx_seq_one_letter_code
_entity_poly.pdbx_strand_id
1 'polypeptide(L)'
;MVFVDKEGTRIHASVGEQLIKKFEDDLTEGDAMVVQLFKVYDAIVDYRTSTHPYKIGFFHTTFLAKADDFPSEVPEKYFADYHYFFGEKFDNSCLVDVIGQIVNFGSLDNKLIKGKDNMKLLIELRDQNNVKMMCTLWGHHAKQVYNYSMSNMSTMIICVIKFSAIKEWKVFNGFFFSLSRIILLNIYYLWIIFRLLSYFI
;
A
#
# COMPACT_ATOMS: atom_id res chain seq x y z
N MET A 1 -11.29 -0.81 -3.81
CA MET A 1 -10.63 0.52 -3.84
C MET A 1 -10.67 1.13 -2.44
N VAL A 2 -9.93 2.19 -2.17
CA VAL A 2 -9.90 2.88 -0.87
C VAL A 2 -9.99 4.38 -1.13
N PHE A 3 -10.92 5.05 -0.46
CA PHE A 3 -10.99 6.51 -0.44
C PHE A 3 -10.32 7.05 0.83
N VAL A 4 -9.76 8.25 0.70
CA VAL A 4 -9.15 8.99 1.79
C VAL A 4 -9.80 10.37 1.84
N ASP A 5 -10.27 10.78 3.02
CA ASP A 5 -10.82 12.12 3.20
C ASP A 5 -9.72 13.15 3.55
N LYS A 6 -10.11 14.42 3.69
CA LYS A 6 -9.18 15.52 4.04
C LYS A 6 -8.48 15.33 5.39
N GLU A 7 -9.04 14.52 6.27
CA GLU A 7 -8.46 14.19 7.57
C GLU A 7 -7.44 13.04 7.43
N GLY A 8 -7.29 12.44 6.24
CA GLY A 8 -6.44 11.27 6.03
C GLY A 8 -7.13 9.96 6.44
N THR A 9 -8.43 9.95 6.68
CA THR A 9 -9.18 8.75 7.11
C THR A 9 -9.51 7.88 5.91
N ARG A 10 -9.18 6.58 6.01
CA ARG A 10 -9.47 5.60 4.95
C ARG A 10 -10.88 5.01 5.08
N ILE A 11 -11.56 4.83 3.96
CA ILE A 11 -12.75 3.97 3.86
C ILE A 11 -12.65 3.05 2.64
N HIS A 12 -12.97 1.78 2.84
CA HIS A 12 -12.99 0.83 1.74
C HIS A 12 -14.20 1.08 0.84
N ALA A 13 -14.03 0.94 -0.47
CA ALA A 13 -15.14 0.93 -1.40
C ALA A 13 -15.04 -0.22 -2.41
N SER A 14 -16.20 -0.68 -2.88
CA SER A 14 -16.32 -1.76 -3.87
C SER A 14 -17.35 -1.45 -4.95
N VAL A 15 -17.04 -1.86 -6.18
CA VAL A 15 -17.93 -1.80 -7.33
C VAL A 15 -18.30 -3.24 -7.69
N GLY A 16 -19.61 -3.51 -7.84
CA GLY A 16 -20.07 -4.81 -8.31
C GLY A 16 -19.68 -5.04 -9.77
N GLU A 17 -19.42 -6.29 -10.16
CA GLU A 17 -18.93 -6.67 -11.49
C GLU A 17 -19.75 -6.05 -12.63
N GLN A 18 -21.08 -6.08 -12.50
CA GLN A 18 -22.03 -5.52 -13.45
C GLN A 18 -21.94 -4.00 -13.63
N LEU A 19 -21.27 -3.29 -12.71
CA LEU A 19 -21.09 -1.84 -12.74
C LEU A 19 -19.65 -1.42 -13.07
N ILE A 20 -18.70 -2.35 -13.25
CA ILE A 20 -17.29 -2.01 -13.51
C ILE A 20 -17.17 -1.13 -14.76
N LYS A 21 -17.75 -1.57 -15.89
CA LYS A 21 -17.74 -0.80 -17.15
C LYS A 21 -18.34 0.59 -17.06
N LYS A 22 -19.21 0.83 -16.07
CA LYS A 22 -19.82 2.15 -15.87
C LYS A 22 -18.85 3.14 -15.24
N PHE A 23 -17.95 2.66 -14.38
CA PHE A 23 -17.13 3.52 -13.51
C PHE A 23 -15.62 3.38 -13.75
N GLU A 24 -15.17 2.44 -14.58
CA GLU A 24 -13.75 2.16 -14.78
C GLU A 24 -12.97 3.35 -15.36
N ASP A 25 -13.59 4.12 -16.27
CA ASP A 25 -12.95 5.28 -16.90
C ASP A 25 -12.92 6.52 -16.00
N ASP A 26 -13.86 6.62 -15.06
CA ASP A 26 -13.97 7.76 -14.14
C ASP A 26 -13.05 7.64 -12.92
N LEU A 27 -12.62 6.42 -12.59
CA LEU A 27 -11.87 6.11 -11.38
C LEU A 27 -10.38 5.95 -11.68
N THR A 28 -9.68 7.08 -11.69
CA THR A 28 -8.21 7.10 -11.78
C THR A 28 -7.60 7.26 -10.39
N GLU A 29 -6.56 6.47 -10.12
CA GLU A 29 -5.84 6.56 -8.86
C GLU A 29 -5.08 7.88 -8.73
N GLY A 30 -5.25 8.58 -7.61
CA GLY A 30 -4.68 9.91 -7.37
C GLY A 30 -5.66 11.05 -7.63
N ASP A 31 -6.75 10.81 -8.35
CA ASP A 31 -7.77 11.83 -8.58
C ASP A 31 -8.60 12.07 -7.31
N ALA A 32 -8.84 13.35 -7.01
CA ALA A 32 -9.81 13.76 -6.01
C ALA A 32 -11.23 13.74 -6.60
N MET A 33 -12.16 13.11 -5.89
CA MET A 33 -13.52 12.90 -6.38
C MET A 33 -14.59 13.16 -5.32
N VAL A 34 -15.71 13.71 -5.76
CA VAL A 34 -16.97 13.74 -5.03
C VAL A 34 -17.75 12.47 -5.37
N VAL A 35 -18.05 11.66 -4.34
CA VAL A 35 -18.83 10.43 -4.47
C VAL A 35 -20.15 10.60 -3.72
N GLN A 36 -21.28 10.43 -4.42
CA GLN A 36 -22.61 10.63 -3.84
C GLN A 36 -23.55 9.47 -4.19
N LEU A 37 -24.67 9.35 -3.45
CA LEU A 37 -25.73 8.36 -3.71
C LEU A 37 -25.23 6.91 -3.73
N PHE A 38 -24.25 6.62 -2.87
CA PHE A 38 -23.72 5.28 -2.66
C PHE A 38 -24.46 4.54 -1.53
N LYS A 39 -24.25 3.23 -1.44
CA LYS A 39 -24.74 2.41 -0.34
C LYS A 39 -23.63 2.15 0.67
N VAL A 40 -24.01 1.92 1.91
CA VAL A 40 -23.11 1.57 3.01
C VAL A 40 -23.39 0.14 3.44
N TYR A 41 -22.33 -0.63 3.64
CA TYR A 41 -22.38 -2.05 4.04
C TYR A 41 -21.42 -2.30 5.20
N ASP A 42 -21.66 -3.35 5.98
CA ASP A 42 -20.71 -3.77 7.01
C ASP A 42 -19.38 -4.24 6.40
N ALA A 43 -18.27 -3.84 7.02
CA ALA A 43 -16.91 -4.19 6.62
C ALA A 43 -16.45 -5.48 7.34
N ILE A 44 -17.10 -6.61 7.01
CA ILE A 44 -16.74 -7.93 7.54
C ILE A 44 -15.68 -8.57 6.62
N VAL A 45 -14.40 -8.28 6.86
CA VAL A 45 -13.27 -8.82 6.08
C VAL A 45 -12.08 -9.11 6.99
N ASP A 46 -11.35 -10.20 6.73
CA ASP A 46 -10.15 -10.61 7.48
C ASP A 46 -9.00 -9.58 7.44
N TYR A 47 -8.95 -8.77 6.38
CA TYR A 47 -8.00 -7.65 6.22
C TYR A 47 -8.75 -6.38 5.90
N ARG A 48 -8.62 -5.40 6.78
CA ARG A 48 -9.30 -4.11 6.70
C ARG A 48 -8.30 -3.02 6.34
N THR A 49 -8.72 -2.16 5.41
CA THR A 49 -7.93 -0.96 5.01
C THR A 49 -8.10 0.20 6.00
N SER A 50 -9.06 0.10 6.92
CA SER A 50 -9.29 1.02 8.02
C SER A 50 -10.06 0.32 9.15
N THR A 51 -10.05 0.90 10.34
CA THR A 51 -10.86 0.45 11.49
C THR A 51 -12.34 0.78 11.36
N HIS A 52 -12.74 1.45 10.27
CA HIS A 52 -14.11 1.87 10.05
C HIS A 52 -15.03 0.64 9.91
N PRO A 53 -16.15 0.56 10.67
CA PRO A 53 -17.01 -0.63 10.69
C PRO A 53 -17.77 -0.84 9.38
N TYR A 54 -17.82 0.18 8.52
CA TYR A 54 -18.54 0.17 7.25
C TYR A 54 -17.63 0.38 6.04
N LYS A 55 -18.11 -0.09 4.89
CA LYS A 55 -17.54 0.14 3.56
C LYS A 55 -18.59 0.74 2.62
N ILE A 56 -18.12 1.45 1.61
CA ILE A 56 -18.94 1.99 0.52
C ILE A 56 -19.16 0.91 -0.54
N GLY A 57 -20.38 0.77 -1.01
CA GLY A 57 -20.72 -0.04 -2.18
C GLY A 57 -21.39 0.80 -3.25
N PHE A 58 -20.85 0.75 -4.45
CA PHE A 58 -21.37 1.49 -5.58
C PHE A 58 -22.67 0.86 -6.06
N PHE A 59 -23.59 1.72 -6.50
CA PHE A 59 -24.90 1.34 -6.99
C PHE A 59 -25.21 2.08 -8.28
N HIS A 60 -26.31 1.73 -8.95
CA HIS A 60 -26.67 2.37 -10.21
C HIS A 60 -26.90 3.89 -10.07
N THR A 61 -27.31 4.34 -8.89
CA THR A 61 -27.49 5.75 -8.54
C THR A 61 -26.21 6.47 -8.15
N THR A 62 -25.10 5.75 -7.94
CA THR A 62 -23.85 6.37 -7.49
C THR A 62 -23.36 7.36 -8.53
N PHE A 63 -23.08 8.56 -8.05
CA PHE A 63 -22.61 9.69 -8.84
C PHE A 63 -21.15 9.99 -8.49
N LEU A 64 -20.34 10.21 -9.52
CA LEU A 64 -18.95 10.60 -9.44
C LEU A 64 -18.77 11.95 -10.13
N ALA A 65 -18.04 12.85 -9.50
CA ALA A 65 -17.54 14.08 -10.10
C ALA A 65 -16.12 14.34 -9.62
N LYS A 66 -15.32 15.05 -10.40
CA LYS A 66 -14.01 15.52 -9.93
C LYS A 66 -14.20 16.55 -8.82
N ALA A 67 -13.30 16.54 -7.84
CA ALA A 67 -13.27 17.51 -6.76
C ALA A 67 -12.12 18.49 -6.99
N ASP A 68 -12.43 19.74 -7.31
CA ASP A 68 -11.42 20.78 -7.56
C ASP A 68 -10.81 21.33 -6.25
N ASP A 69 -11.55 21.25 -5.14
CA ASP A 69 -11.19 21.86 -3.85
C ASP A 69 -10.65 20.86 -2.80
N PHE A 70 -10.20 19.67 -3.23
CA PHE A 70 -9.60 18.71 -2.30
C PHE A 70 -8.14 19.12 -2.00
N PRO A 71 -7.69 19.09 -0.73
CA PRO A 71 -6.32 19.44 -0.40
C PRO A 71 -5.36 18.48 -1.09
N SER A 72 -4.28 19.01 -1.63
CA SER A 72 -3.23 18.20 -2.22
C SER A 72 -2.57 17.33 -1.13
N GLU A 73 -2.35 17.86 0.07
CA GLU A 73 -1.75 17.08 1.15
C GLU A 73 -2.82 16.64 2.17
N VAL A 74 -2.84 15.34 2.49
CA VAL A 74 -3.65 14.77 3.57
C VAL A 74 -2.75 14.12 4.62
N PRO A 75 -3.16 14.12 5.91
CA PRO A 75 -2.38 13.49 6.97
C PRO A 75 -2.11 12.00 6.72
N GLU A 76 -0.85 11.57 6.80
CA GLU A 76 -0.46 10.17 6.61
C GLU A 76 -0.54 9.37 7.92
N LYS A 77 -1.75 8.92 8.27
CA LYS A 77 -2.06 8.29 9.58
C LYS A 77 -1.69 6.81 9.72
N TYR A 78 -1.33 6.13 8.63
CA TYR A 78 -1.22 4.66 8.60
C TYR A 78 0.20 4.14 8.46
N PHE A 79 1.23 5.00 8.48
CA PHE A 79 2.61 4.53 8.48
C PHE A 79 2.92 3.79 9.77
N ALA A 80 3.48 2.61 9.62
CA ALA A 80 3.93 1.80 10.73
C ALA A 80 5.20 2.39 11.34
N ASP A 81 5.20 2.51 12.66
CA ASP A 81 6.39 2.77 13.43
C ASP A 81 7.09 1.45 13.74
N TYR A 82 8.37 1.38 13.37
CA TYR A 82 9.17 0.17 13.42
C TYR A 82 9.42 -0.31 14.86
N HIS A 83 9.40 0.59 15.85
CA HIS A 83 9.65 0.25 17.25
C HIS A 83 8.54 -0.61 17.87
N TYR A 84 7.30 -0.41 17.43
CA TYR A 84 6.15 -1.16 17.96
C TYR A 84 6.15 -2.64 17.54
N PHE A 85 6.93 -3.02 16.54
CA PHE A 85 7.05 -4.41 16.10
C PHE A 85 7.79 -5.33 17.06
N PHE A 86 8.48 -4.78 18.06
CA PHE A 86 9.30 -5.57 18.99
C PHE A 86 8.62 -5.83 20.35
N GLY A 87 7.43 -5.26 20.61
CA GLY A 87 6.87 -5.19 21.98
C GLY A 87 5.41 -5.61 22.18
N GLU A 88 4.51 -5.47 21.20
CA GLU A 88 3.06 -5.62 21.45
C GLU A 88 2.33 -6.51 20.44
N LYS A 89 1.19 -7.08 20.88
CA LYS A 89 0.23 -7.78 20.02
C LYS A 89 -0.41 -6.78 19.06
N PHE A 90 0.05 -6.79 17.81
CA PHE A 90 -0.56 -5.98 16.75
C PHE A 90 -1.96 -6.49 16.39
N ASP A 91 -2.87 -5.57 16.08
CA ASP A 91 -4.09 -5.94 15.37
C ASP A 91 -3.72 -6.28 13.92
N ASN A 92 -3.40 -7.56 13.69
CA ASN A 92 -3.07 -8.09 12.37
C ASN A 92 -4.24 -8.00 11.36
N SER A 93 -5.42 -7.53 11.78
CA SER A 93 -6.57 -7.35 10.89
C SER A 93 -6.53 -6.04 10.10
N CYS A 94 -5.70 -5.06 10.47
CA CYS A 94 -5.61 -3.78 9.76
C CYS A 94 -4.33 -3.66 8.92
N LEU A 95 -4.48 -3.13 7.70
CA LEU A 95 -3.36 -2.87 6.80
C LEU A 95 -2.69 -1.54 7.14
N VAL A 96 -1.36 -1.53 7.11
CA VAL A 96 -0.50 -0.36 7.39
C VAL A 96 0.25 0.09 6.14
N ASP A 97 0.89 1.24 6.21
CA ASP A 97 1.88 1.67 5.23
C ASP A 97 3.27 1.56 5.83
N VAL A 98 4.28 1.33 5.01
CA VAL A 98 5.67 1.14 5.44
C VAL A 98 6.56 2.01 4.56
N ILE A 99 7.50 2.72 5.18
CA ILE A 99 8.54 3.46 4.50
C ILE A 99 9.89 3.10 5.08
N GLY A 100 10.88 2.88 4.22
CA GLY A 100 12.24 2.67 4.67
C GLY A 100 13.22 2.55 3.52
N GLN A 101 14.50 2.65 3.86
CA GLN A 101 15.58 2.39 2.93
C GLN A 101 15.73 0.87 2.72
N ILE A 102 15.82 0.42 1.47
CA ILE A 102 16.26 -0.95 1.17
C ILE A 102 17.75 -1.05 1.48
N VAL A 103 18.10 -1.79 2.51
CA VAL A 103 19.51 -2.02 2.92
C VAL A 103 20.00 -3.42 2.56
N ASN A 104 19.09 -4.35 2.32
CA ASN A 104 19.41 -5.68 1.83
C ASN A 104 18.22 -6.24 1.02
N PHE A 105 18.49 -7.09 0.04
CA PHE A 105 17.49 -7.86 -0.67
C PHE A 105 18.06 -9.22 -1.08
N GLY A 106 17.25 -10.26 -0.94
CA GLY A 106 17.63 -11.62 -1.29
C GLY A 106 17.46 -11.93 -2.78
N SER A 107 17.61 -13.21 -3.11
CA SER A 107 17.32 -13.73 -4.45
C SER A 107 15.81 -13.69 -4.76
N LEU A 108 15.47 -13.57 -6.04
CA LEU A 108 14.10 -13.72 -6.52
C LEU A 108 13.77 -15.21 -6.63
N ASP A 109 13.02 -15.73 -5.66
CA ASP A 109 12.63 -17.14 -5.60
C ASP A 109 11.33 -17.38 -6.37
N ASN A 110 11.25 -18.45 -7.16
CA ASN A 110 9.96 -18.93 -7.68
C ASN A 110 9.34 -19.92 -6.69
N LYS A 111 8.11 -19.64 -6.24
CA LYS A 111 7.35 -20.52 -5.34
C LYS A 111 6.05 -20.94 -6.00
N LEU A 112 5.79 -22.25 -5.99
CA LEU A 112 4.56 -22.81 -6.52
C LEU A 112 3.46 -22.72 -5.45
N ILE A 113 2.50 -21.82 -5.64
CA ILE A 113 1.38 -21.61 -4.71
C ILE A 113 0.08 -21.90 -5.45
N LYS A 114 -0.69 -22.88 -4.96
CA LYS A 114 -1.96 -23.32 -5.59
C LYS A 114 -1.81 -23.63 -7.09
N GLY A 115 -0.69 -24.24 -7.49
CA GLY A 115 -0.43 -24.59 -8.89
C GLY A 115 0.02 -23.43 -9.79
N LYS A 116 0.18 -22.23 -9.25
CA LYS A 116 0.69 -21.06 -9.97
C LYS A 116 2.06 -20.65 -9.45
N ASP A 117 2.96 -20.37 -10.38
CA ASP A 117 4.26 -19.76 -10.10
C ASP A 117 4.07 -18.36 -9.53
N ASN A 118 4.67 -18.14 -8.37
CA ASN A 118 4.65 -16.86 -7.67
C ASN A 118 6.07 -16.51 -7.27
N MET A 119 6.59 -15.45 -7.88
CA MET A 119 7.88 -14.89 -7.49
C MET A 119 7.81 -14.34 -6.08
N LYS A 120 8.85 -14.57 -5.29
CA LYS A 120 9.00 -14.09 -3.92
C LYS A 120 10.32 -13.37 -3.80
N LEU A 121 10.31 -12.19 -3.19
CA LEU A 121 11.52 -11.46 -2.83
C LEU A 121 11.46 -11.13 -1.33
N LEU A 122 12.57 -11.35 -0.63
CA LEU A 122 12.73 -10.88 0.74
C LEU A 122 13.62 -9.64 0.73
N ILE A 123 13.17 -8.54 1.34
CA ILE A 123 13.93 -7.31 1.49
C ILE A 123 14.06 -6.94 2.97
N GLU A 124 15.14 -6.25 3.32
CA GLU A 124 15.33 -5.62 4.61
C GLU A 124 15.19 -4.10 4.44
N LEU A 125 14.18 -3.54 5.11
CA LEU A 125 13.96 -2.10 5.19
C LEU A 125 14.54 -1.54 6.47
N ARG A 126 15.12 -0.35 6.40
CA ARG A 126 15.64 0.41 7.53
C ARG A 126 14.96 1.77 7.63
N ASP A 127 14.49 2.12 8.81
CA ASP A 127 13.90 3.43 9.10
C ASP A 127 14.98 4.49 9.46
N GLN A 128 14.54 5.72 9.76
CA GLN A 128 15.41 6.81 10.19
C GLN A 128 16.13 6.57 11.54
N ASN A 129 15.59 5.68 12.38
CA ASN A 129 16.18 5.33 13.68
C ASN A 129 17.13 4.12 13.58
N ASN A 130 17.46 3.68 12.36
CA ASN A 130 18.22 2.46 12.09
C ASN A 130 17.56 1.15 12.56
N VAL A 131 16.26 1.17 12.84
CA VAL A 131 15.48 -0.04 13.11
C VAL A 131 15.23 -0.74 11.78
N LYS A 132 15.37 -2.06 11.79
CA LYS A 132 15.25 -2.90 10.60
C LYS A 132 14.00 -3.74 10.66
N MET A 133 13.35 -3.89 9.51
CA MET A 133 12.20 -4.74 9.32
C MET A 133 12.36 -5.57 8.05
N MET A 134 12.10 -6.87 8.15
CA MET A 134 12.06 -7.76 6.98
C MET A 134 10.69 -7.70 6.32
N CYS A 135 10.68 -7.48 5.01
CA CYS A 135 9.48 -7.46 4.19
C CYS A 135 9.54 -8.51 3.09
N THR A 136 8.46 -9.29 2.97
CA THR A 136 8.30 -10.22 1.86
C THR A 136 7.42 -9.62 0.76
N LEU A 137 7.94 -9.53 -0.45
CA LEU A 137 7.22 -9.12 -1.65
C LEU A 137 6.87 -10.32 -2.53
N TRP A 138 5.78 -10.22 -3.29
CA TRP A 138 5.29 -11.30 -4.14
C TRP A 138 4.96 -10.86 -5.56
N GLY A 139 4.93 -11.83 -6.48
CA GLY A 139 4.46 -11.69 -7.84
C GLY A 139 5.21 -10.63 -8.63
N HIS A 140 4.45 -9.79 -9.34
CA HIS A 140 5.01 -8.73 -10.19
C HIS A 140 5.84 -7.72 -9.39
N HIS A 141 5.38 -7.34 -8.20
CA HIS A 141 6.08 -6.38 -7.35
C HIS A 141 7.45 -6.90 -6.88
N ALA A 142 7.55 -8.19 -6.53
CA ALA A 142 8.84 -8.81 -6.21
C ALA A 142 9.84 -8.65 -7.36
N LYS A 143 9.41 -8.93 -8.60
CA LYS A 143 10.25 -8.80 -9.79
C LYS A 143 10.64 -7.34 -10.06
N GLN A 144 9.70 -6.39 -9.92
CA GLN A 144 9.97 -4.97 -10.10
C GLN A 144 11.02 -4.45 -9.12
N VAL A 145 10.84 -4.73 -7.82
CA VAL A 145 11.77 -4.27 -6.77
C VAL A 145 13.13 -4.91 -6.94
N TYR A 146 13.20 -6.20 -7.26
CA TYR A 146 14.45 -6.89 -7.54
C TYR A 146 15.21 -6.23 -8.71
N ASN A 147 14.56 -6.07 -9.86
CA ASN A 147 15.18 -5.49 -11.04
C ASN A 147 15.65 -4.05 -10.80
N TYR A 148 14.82 -3.24 -10.12
CA TYR A 148 15.18 -1.87 -9.80
C TYR A 148 16.38 -1.82 -8.85
N SER A 149 16.39 -2.67 -7.81
CA SER A 149 17.47 -2.71 -6.82
C SER A 149 18.78 -3.19 -7.42
N MET A 150 18.74 -4.20 -8.29
CA MET A 150 19.90 -4.70 -9.03
C MET A 150 20.52 -3.63 -9.95
N SER A 151 19.69 -2.83 -10.64
CA SER A 151 20.16 -1.75 -11.50
C SER A 151 20.71 -0.55 -10.73
N ASN A 152 20.42 -0.43 -9.44
CA ASN A 152 20.70 0.74 -8.61
C ASN A 152 21.50 0.40 -7.34
N MET A 153 22.28 -0.69 -7.34
CA MET A 153 22.99 -1.22 -6.16
C MET A 153 23.92 -0.23 -5.46
N SER A 154 24.46 0.76 -6.18
CA SER A 154 25.35 1.79 -5.63
C SER A 154 24.61 2.99 -5.04
N THR A 155 23.26 2.98 -5.05
CA THR A 155 22.45 4.13 -4.65
C THR A 155 21.56 3.83 -3.46
N MET A 156 21.14 4.90 -2.77
CA MET A 156 20.14 4.79 -1.71
C MET A 156 18.74 4.69 -2.32
N ILE A 157 18.09 3.56 -2.07
CA ILE A 157 16.73 3.28 -2.54
C ILE A 157 15.78 3.37 -1.35
N ILE A 158 14.83 4.29 -1.41
CA ILE A 158 13.70 4.37 -0.47
C ILE A 158 12.53 3.60 -1.06
N CYS A 159 11.92 2.75 -0.25
CA CYS A 159 10.76 1.96 -0.62
C CYS A 159 9.57 2.42 0.24
N VAL A 160 8.47 2.75 -0.44
CA VAL A 160 7.17 3.03 0.19
C VAL A 160 6.22 1.92 -0.21
N ILE A 161 5.61 1.29 0.78
CA ILE A 161 4.72 0.15 0.61
C ILE A 161 3.40 0.46 1.29
N LYS A 162 2.31 0.62 0.51
CA LYS A 162 0.98 0.93 1.06
C LYS A 162 0.12 -0.33 1.18
N PHE A 163 -0.77 -0.34 2.17
CA PHE A 163 -1.72 -1.43 2.43
C PHE A 163 -1.06 -2.80 2.70
N SER A 164 -0.02 -2.75 3.51
CA SER A 164 0.80 -3.85 3.99
C SER A 164 0.10 -4.59 5.15
N ALA A 165 -0.07 -5.91 5.02
CA ALA A 165 -0.51 -6.76 6.13
C ALA A 165 0.66 -7.08 7.07
N ILE A 166 0.49 -6.94 8.37
CA ILE A 166 1.50 -7.34 9.36
C ILE A 166 1.21 -8.77 9.81
N LYS A 167 2.22 -9.64 9.77
CA LYS A 167 2.14 -11.00 10.30
C LYS A 167 3.43 -11.39 10.99
N GLU A 168 3.33 -11.82 12.23
CA GLU A 168 4.46 -12.35 13.00
C GLU A 168 4.88 -13.73 12.49
N TRP A 169 6.17 -13.92 12.17
CA TRP A 169 6.74 -15.23 11.90
C TRP A 169 7.59 -15.70 13.08
N LYS A 170 7.23 -16.84 13.67
CA LYS A 170 7.85 -17.38 14.90
C LYS A 170 9.29 -17.90 14.76
N VAL A 171 9.90 -17.85 13.57
CA VAL A 171 11.24 -18.44 13.30
C VAL A 171 12.28 -17.39 12.89
N PHE A 172 11.83 -16.24 12.38
CA PHE A 172 12.64 -15.07 12.07
C PHE A 172 11.74 -13.87 12.32
N ASN A 173 12.22 -12.84 13.02
CA ASN A 173 11.53 -11.55 13.20
C ASN A 173 11.26 -10.90 11.84
N GLY A 174 10.26 -11.39 11.10
CA GLY A 174 10.04 -11.02 9.72
C GLY A 174 8.57 -11.08 9.36
N PHE A 175 8.17 -10.10 8.56
CA PHE A 175 6.77 -9.82 8.30
C PHE A 175 6.40 -10.22 6.87
N PHE A 176 5.25 -10.87 6.74
CA PHE A 176 4.67 -11.24 5.46
C PHE A 176 3.69 -10.16 5.01
N PHE A 177 3.88 -9.61 3.82
CA PHE A 177 2.99 -8.62 3.24
C PHE A 177 2.25 -9.21 2.03
N SER A 178 0.91 -9.23 2.08
CA SER A 178 0.09 -9.34 0.87
C SER A 178 -0.10 -7.92 0.36
N LEU A 179 0.51 -7.61 -0.78
CA LEU A 179 0.74 -6.24 -1.22
C LEU A 179 -0.27 -5.84 -2.27
N SER A 180 -0.73 -4.59 -2.20
CA SER A 180 -1.45 -3.97 -3.31
C SER A 180 -0.67 -2.85 -4.01
N ARG A 181 0.33 -2.20 -3.37
CA ARG A 181 1.15 -1.15 -4.02
C ARG A 181 2.58 -1.05 -3.46
N ILE A 182 3.57 -0.84 -4.33
CA ILE A 182 4.98 -0.52 -3.98
C ILE A 182 5.46 0.65 -4.84
N ILE A 183 6.11 1.62 -4.21
CA ILE A 183 6.79 2.74 -4.86
C ILE A 183 8.27 2.70 -4.47
N LEU A 184 9.16 2.85 -5.44
CA LEU A 184 10.61 2.93 -5.23
C LEU A 184 11.12 4.30 -5.65
N LEU A 185 11.83 4.96 -4.76
CA LEU A 185 12.41 6.29 -4.96
C LEU A 185 13.93 6.22 -4.82
N ASN A 186 14.65 6.87 -5.74
CA ASN A 186 16.10 7.01 -5.70
C ASN A 186 16.48 8.45 -5.33
N ILE A 187 17.27 8.61 -4.26
CA ILE A 187 17.59 9.91 -3.66
C ILE A 187 18.52 10.78 -4.52
N TYR A 188 19.19 10.24 -5.54
CA TYR A 188 20.04 11.05 -6.44
C TYR A 188 19.25 12.02 -7.32
N TYR A 189 17.93 11.87 -7.40
CA TYR A 189 17.03 12.83 -8.05
C TYR A 189 16.15 13.52 -6.99
N LEU A 190 16.76 14.26 -6.07
CA LEU A 190 16.06 15.03 -5.02
C LEU A 190 14.95 15.93 -5.58
N TRP A 191 15.11 16.42 -6.82
CA TRP A 191 14.14 17.24 -7.54
C TRP A 191 12.94 16.45 -8.10
N ILE A 192 13.10 15.14 -8.33
CA ILE A 192 12.04 14.21 -8.74
C ILE A 192 11.29 13.67 -7.52
N ILE A 193 11.90 13.61 -6.33
CA ILE A 193 11.21 13.23 -5.09
C ILE A 193 10.09 14.22 -4.76
N PHE A 194 10.35 15.53 -4.83
CA PHE A 194 9.31 16.55 -4.68
C PHE A 194 8.24 16.46 -5.78
N ARG A 195 8.64 16.11 -7.02
CA ARG A 195 7.71 16.05 -8.15
C ARG A 195 6.84 14.79 -8.16
N LEU A 196 7.36 13.64 -7.72
CA LEU A 196 6.60 12.41 -7.54
C LEU A 196 5.74 12.46 -6.28
N LEU A 197 6.22 13.09 -5.20
CA LEU A 197 5.34 13.44 -4.08
C LEU A 197 4.20 14.33 -4.56
N SER A 198 4.43 15.34 -5.42
CA SER A 198 3.36 16.18 -5.99
C SER A 198 2.44 15.52 -7.03
N TYR A 199 2.71 14.28 -7.47
CA TYR A 199 1.75 13.48 -8.26
C TYR A 199 0.98 12.49 -7.40
N PHE A 200 1.31 12.40 -6.11
CA PHE A 200 0.67 11.57 -5.10
C PHE A 200 0.29 12.38 -3.84
N ILE A 201 0.23 13.70 -4.01
CA ILE A 201 -0.28 14.78 -3.17
C ILE A 201 -1.37 15.40 -4.06
#